data_AF-A0A124EBT8-F1
#
_entry.id   AF-A0A124EBT8-F1
#
_cell.length_a   1.000
_cell.length_b   1.000
_cell.length_c   1.000
_cell.angle_alpha   90.00
_cell.angle_beta   90.00
_cell.angle_gamma   90.00
#
_symmetry.space_group_name_H-M   'P 1'
#
loop_
_entity.id
_entity.type
_entity.pdbx_description
1 polymer ?
#
loop_
_entity_poly.entity_id
_entity_poly.type
_entity_poly.pdbx_seq_one_letter_code
_entity_poly.pdbx_strand_id
1 'polypeptide(L)'
;MSEESLGEILGDIEQSVRDFTGAEAVLAEAEQRRDHTRQAVLEQVERLHAEVDAVHAPELIGVLRHLYWQQPGIHGRPLAEAAGLHLNDMLAAIGPAPSGIFCADCGTELLRTSRSWKPPARYGPPLCPDCLSLERDARSRKWRVETMRSRIVAEARVQARAMDWRAAAELVLAFPPLSQKVSRGSTADQQEGVWRGWENARVIRNRLIASAVAGDDTVGVAVDEAQLLVETALRVADWDTARTRDIVDPITHEPALALLTRLNREVRATAQAARERADAAYPPGYEPTEDEESEAWRGTGR
;
A
#
# COMPACT_ATOMS: atom_id res chain seq x y z
N MET A 1 26.32 17.02 58.13
CA MET A 1 27.49 16.63 57.30
C MET A 1 28.66 17.47 57.79
N SER A 2 29.75 16.84 58.22
CA SER A 2 30.97 17.55 58.65
C SER A 2 31.72 18.08 57.42
N GLU A 3 32.47 19.17 57.57
CA GLU A 3 33.29 19.76 56.49
C GLU A 3 34.32 18.75 55.94
N GLU A 4 34.81 17.83 56.78
CA GLU A 4 35.68 16.70 56.38
C GLU A 4 35.00 15.77 55.36
N SER A 5 33.72 15.44 55.54
CA SER A 5 32.95 14.58 54.62
C SER A 5 32.71 15.25 53.26
N LEU A 6 32.71 16.58 53.21
CA LEU A 6 32.52 17.34 51.97
C LEU A 6 33.85 17.48 51.21
N GLY A 7 34.97 17.60 51.91
CA GLY A 7 36.31 17.58 51.34
C GLY A 7 36.69 16.23 50.70
N GLU A 8 36.31 15.12 51.34
CA GLU A 8 36.51 13.76 50.78
C GLU A 8 35.73 13.58 49.47
N ILE A 9 34.46 13.96 49.43
CA ILE A 9 33.62 13.87 48.23
C ILE A 9 34.17 14.73 47.08
N LEU A 10 34.66 15.94 47.37
CA LEU A 10 35.27 16.80 46.34
C LEU A 10 36.59 16.21 45.83
N GLY A 11 37.39 15.60 46.70
CA GLY A 11 38.61 14.88 46.32
C GLY A 11 38.33 13.70 45.38
N ASP A 12 37.29 12.91 45.68
CA ASP A 12 36.87 11.78 44.85
C ASP A 12 36.34 12.24 43.47
N ILE A 13 35.62 13.36 43.42
CA ILE A 13 35.16 13.96 42.17
C ILE A 13 36.35 14.44 41.34
N GLU A 14 37.30 15.16 41.94
CA GLU A 14 38.49 15.62 41.22
C GLU A 14 39.32 14.46 40.67
N GLN A 15 39.50 13.40 41.45
CA GLN A 15 40.21 12.21 40.98
C GLN A 15 39.46 11.54 39.82
N SER A 16 38.14 11.39 39.93
CA SER A 16 37.30 10.84 38.86
C SER A 16 37.37 11.68 37.56
N VAL A 17 37.41 13.01 37.66
CA VAL A 17 37.57 13.92 36.51
C VAL A 17 38.95 13.77 35.87
N ARG A 18 40.01 13.61 36.66
CA ARG A 18 41.37 13.36 36.14
C ARG A 18 41.43 12.01 35.43
N ASP A 19 40.85 10.96 36.02
CA ASP A 19 40.80 9.63 35.43
C ASP A 19 40.00 9.63 34.12
N PHE A 20 38.86 10.33 34.09
CA PHE A 20 38.06 10.51 32.87
C PHE A 20 38.85 11.23 31.77
N THR A 21 39.50 12.37 32.08
CA THR A 21 40.33 13.11 31.13
C THR A 21 41.49 12.25 30.60
N GLY A 22 42.11 11.46 31.49
CA GLY A 22 43.17 10.52 31.10
C GLY A 22 42.67 9.44 30.13
N ALA A 23 41.48 8.90 30.39
CA ALA A 23 40.84 7.93 29.50
C ALA A 23 40.48 8.54 28.13
N GLU A 24 40.01 9.79 28.08
CA GLU A 24 39.75 10.51 26.82
C GLU A 24 41.02 10.69 25.99
N ALA A 25 42.15 11.04 26.61
CA ALA A 25 43.43 11.18 25.92
C ALA A 25 43.89 9.85 25.30
N VAL A 26 43.78 8.75 26.07
CA VAL A 26 44.13 7.40 25.58
C VAL A 26 43.22 6.97 24.42
N LEU A 27 41.92 7.30 24.49
CA LEU A 27 40.98 7.04 23.40
C LEU A 27 41.37 7.81 22.14
N ALA A 28 41.70 9.10 22.26
CA ALA A 28 42.11 9.94 21.13
C ALA A 28 43.38 9.39 20.45
N GLU A 29 44.39 8.95 21.21
CA GLU A 29 45.59 8.32 20.67
C GLU A 29 45.30 6.97 19.98
N ALA A 30 44.38 6.18 20.53
CA ALA A 30 43.96 4.92 19.92
C ALA A 30 43.20 5.16 18.60
N GLU A 31 42.33 6.16 18.55
CA GLU A 31 41.62 6.57 17.34
C GLU A 31 42.57 7.07 16.26
N GLN A 32 43.55 7.89 16.62
CA GLN A 32 44.58 8.36 15.69
C GLN A 32 45.40 7.20 15.10
N ARG A 33 45.84 6.25 15.94
CA ARG A 33 46.55 5.05 15.47
C ARG A 33 45.69 4.19 14.55
N ARG A 34 44.41 4.03 14.87
CA ARG A 34 43.44 3.32 14.03
C ARG A 34 43.30 3.99 12.66
N ASP A 35 43.16 5.31 12.63
CA ASP A 35 42.98 6.06 11.40
C ASP A 35 44.24 6.04 10.52
N HIS A 36 45.43 6.13 11.13
CA HIS A 36 46.70 5.96 10.41
C HIS A 36 46.83 4.55 9.81
N THR A 37 46.45 3.52 10.56
CA THR A 37 46.46 2.13 10.08
C THR A 37 45.47 1.92 8.94
N ARG A 38 44.27 2.52 9.04
CA ARG A 38 43.27 2.50 7.96
C ARG A 38 43.84 3.13 6.69
N GLN A 39 44.49 4.28 6.79
CA GLN A 39 45.09 4.96 5.65
C GLN A 39 46.18 4.11 5.00
N ALA A 40 47.07 3.51 5.81
CA ALA A 40 48.09 2.60 5.30
C ALA A 40 47.51 1.41 4.54
N VAL A 41 46.38 0.85 4.98
CA VAL A 41 45.67 -0.22 4.25
C VAL A 41 45.18 0.26 2.88
N LEU A 42 44.61 1.47 2.80
CA LEU A 42 44.14 2.03 1.52
C LEU A 42 45.29 2.27 0.54
N GLU A 43 46.43 2.78 1.01
CA GLU A 43 47.64 2.96 0.21
C GLU A 43 48.23 1.63 -0.32
N GLN A 44 48.07 0.53 0.42
CA GLN A 44 48.44 -0.80 -0.08
C GLN A 44 47.50 -1.28 -1.18
N VAL A 45 46.20 -0.98 -1.08
CA VAL A 45 45.21 -1.31 -2.12
C VAL A 45 45.50 -0.52 -3.39
N GLU A 46 45.84 0.76 -3.28
CA GLU A 46 46.24 1.61 -4.42
C GLU A 46 47.47 1.04 -5.15
N ARG A 47 48.48 0.61 -4.39
CA ARG A 47 49.67 -0.03 -4.96
C ARG A 47 49.34 -1.35 -5.65
N LEU A 48 48.53 -2.20 -5.01
CA LEU A 48 48.11 -3.46 -5.61
C LEU A 48 47.32 -3.20 -6.92
N HIS A 49 46.44 -2.22 -6.93
CA HIS A 49 45.71 -1.85 -8.14
C HIS A 49 46.67 -1.41 -9.27
N ALA A 50 47.69 -0.61 -8.96
CA ALA A 50 48.71 -0.21 -9.92
C ALA A 50 49.58 -1.37 -10.43
N GLU A 51 49.85 -2.38 -9.60
CA GLU A 51 50.67 -3.55 -9.96
C GLU A 51 49.96 -4.54 -10.89
N VAL A 52 48.66 -4.76 -10.68
CA VAL A 52 47.92 -5.80 -11.42
C VAL A 52 47.36 -5.28 -12.76
N ASP A 53 47.35 -3.96 -12.99
CA ASP A 53 46.97 -3.30 -14.25
C ASP A 53 45.59 -3.73 -14.80
N ALA A 54 44.70 -4.19 -13.90
CA ALA A 54 43.34 -4.59 -14.23
C ALA A 54 42.42 -4.46 -13.00
N VAL A 55 41.40 -3.63 -13.13
CA VAL A 55 40.45 -3.28 -12.05
C VAL A 55 39.65 -4.49 -11.53
N HIS A 56 39.49 -5.53 -12.34
CA HIS A 56 38.77 -6.77 -12.00
C HIS A 56 39.68 -7.98 -11.80
N ALA A 57 40.96 -7.76 -11.55
CA ALA A 57 41.88 -8.86 -11.33
C ALA A 57 41.50 -9.69 -10.09
N PRO A 58 41.58 -11.04 -10.15
CA PRO A 58 41.17 -11.92 -9.06
C PRO A 58 41.83 -11.59 -7.71
N GLU A 59 43.10 -11.21 -7.72
CA GLU A 59 43.89 -10.85 -6.55
C GLU A 59 43.33 -9.60 -5.86
N LEU A 60 43.08 -8.54 -6.65
CA LEU A 60 42.49 -7.29 -6.16
C LEU A 60 41.07 -7.52 -5.64
N ILE A 61 40.22 -8.24 -6.39
CA ILE A 61 38.86 -8.56 -5.96
C ILE A 61 38.83 -9.40 -4.68
N GLY A 62 39.77 -10.34 -4.52
CA GLY A 62 39.92 -11.13 -3.30
C GLY A 62 40.23 -10.27 -2.07
N VAL A 63 41.17 -9.32 -2.21
CA VAL A 63 41.52 -8.36 -1.15
C VAL A 63 40.34 -7.45 -0.82
N LEU A 64 39.67 -6.90 -1.83
CA LEU A 64 38.51 -6.02 -1.64
C LEU A 64 37.35 -6.77 -0.96
N ARG A 65 37.10 -8.02 -1.34
CA ARG A 65 36.08 -8.87 -0.70
C ARG A 65 36.40 -9.11 0.77
N HIS A 66 37.65 -9.41 1.10
CA HIS A 66 38.09 -9.61 2.48
C HIS A 66 37.94 -8.32 3.31
N LEU A 67 38.50 -7.21 2.84
CA LEU A 67 38.44 -5.93 3.55
C LEU A 67 37.00 -5.43 3.70
N TYR A 68 36.19 -5.51 2.65
CA TYR A 68 34.80 -5.06 2.70
C TYR A 68 33.94 -5.93 3.63
N TRP A 69 34.04 -7.27 3.61
CA TRP A 69 33.15 -8.09 4.42
C TRP A 69 33.64 -8.38 5.84
N GLN A 70 34.96 -8.45 6.04
CA GLN A 70 35.57 -8.89 7.30
C GLN A 70 36.14 -7.74 8.14
N GLN A 71 36.33 -6.54 7.58
CA GLN A 71 36.94 -5.40 8.29
C GLN A 71 36.00 -4.18 8.34
N PRO A 72 35.01 -4.15 9.26
CA PRO A 72 34.04 -3.05 9.39
C PRO A 72 34.67 -1.67 9.55
N GLY A 73 35.86 -1.62 10.16
CA GLY A 73 36.63 -0.41 10.37
C GLY A 73 37.17 0.25 9.10
N ILE A 74 37.25 -0.46 7.97
CA ILE A 74 37.62 0.11 6.67
C ILE A 74 36.34 0.55 5.95
N HIS A 75 36.21 1.82 5.62
CA HIS A 75 35.00 2.35 4.98
C HIS A 75 34.94 1.97 3.49
N GLY A 76 33.74 1.61 3.01
CA GLY A 76 33.58 1.07 1.66
C GLY A 76 33.86 2.07 0.52
N ARG A 77 33.56 3.37 0.70
CA ARG A 77 33.82 4.39 -0.33
C ARG A 77 35.33 4.62 -0.54
N PRO A 78 36.12 4.95 0.52
CA PRO A 78 37.57 5.07 0.38
C PRO A 78 38.24 3.79 -0.16
N LEU A 79 37.74 2.62 0.24
CA LEU A 79 38.24 1.34 -0.26
C LEU A 79 38.01 1.16 -1.77
N ALA A 80 36.84 1.55 -2.28
CA ALA A 80 36.55 1.50 -3.70
C ALA A 80 37.39 2.51 -4.50
N GLU A 81 37.53 3.73 -3.98
CA GLU A 81 38.36 4.79 -4.57
C GLU A 81 39.83 4.36 -4.69
N ALA A 82 40.39 3.75 -3.64
CA ALA A 82 41.74 3.19 -3.64
C ALA A 82 41.93 2.10 -4.72
N ALA A 83 40.87 1.38 -5.08
CA ALA A 83 40.89 0.36 -6.13
C ALA A 83 40.52 0.90 -7.53
N GLY A 84 40.34 2.22 -7.69
CA GLY A 84 39.93 2.82 -8.96
C GLY A 84 38.47 2.52 -9.36
N LEU A 85 37.61 2.16 -8.41
CA LEU A 85 36.22 1.77 -8.63
C LEU A 85 35.23 2.73 -7.96
N HIS A 86 34.01 2.81 -8.50
CA HIS A 86 32.89 3.29 -7.71
C HIS A 86 32.43 2.20 -6.74
N LEU A 87 31.84 2.62 -5.61
CA LEU A 87 31.35 1.69 -4.58
C LEU A 87 30.41 0.62 -5.16
N ASN A 88 29.48 0.99 -6.03
CA ASN A 88 28.53 0.04 -6.61
C ASN A 88 29.22 -1.00 -7.49
N ASP A 89 30.24 -0.60 -8.25
CA ASP A 89 31.01 -1.49 -9.12
C ASP A 89 31.86 -2.46 -8.30
N MET A 90 32.48 -1.95 -7.22
CA MET A 90 33.19 -2.80 -6.26
C MET A 90 32.23 -3.83 -5.62
N LEU A 91 31.03 -3.41 -5.18
CA LEU A 91 30.05 -4.30 -4.58
C LEU A 91 29.57 -5.40 -5.55
N ALA A 92 29.36 -5.04 -6.82
CA ALA A 92 29.02 -6.00 -7.85
C ALA A 92 30.16 -7.01 -8.08
N ALA A 93 31.41 -6.56 -8.09
CA ALA A 93 32.58 -7.39 -8.35
C ALA A 93 32.93 -8.34 -7.18
N ILE A 94 32.87 -7.86 -5.93
CA ILE A 94 33.16 -8.71 -4.75
C ILE A 94 32.04 -9.71 -4.45
N GLY A 95 30.83 -9.41 -4.95
CA GLY A 95 29.63 -10.21 -4.76
C GLY A 95 29.08 -10.15 -3.33
N PRO A 96 27.88 -10.72 -3.12
CA PRO A 96 27.23 -10.69 -1.83
C PRO A 96 27.88 -11.69 -0.85
N ALA A 97 27.62 -11.51 0.45
CA ALA A 97 28.12 -12.38 1.50
C ALA A 97 26.98 -13.09 2.24
N PRO A 98 27.23 -14.28 2.85
CA PRO A 98 26.30 -14.93 3.76
C PRO A 98 25.91 -13.97 4.89
N SER A 99 24.61 -13.90 5.22
CA SER A 99 24.09 -13.04 6.29
C SER A 99 23.91 -13.76 7.62
N GLY A 100 23.92 -15.10 7.64
CA GLY A 100 23.49 -15.92 8.77
C GLY A 100 21.98 -15.93 9.00
N ILE A 101 21.20 -15.24 8.15
CA ILE A 101 19.74 -15.21 8.20
C ILE A 101 19.22 -16.16 7.12
N PHE A 102 18.32 -17.06 7.50
CA PHE A 102 17.73 -18.03 6.57
C PHE A 102 16.33 -17.58 6.15
N CYS A 103 15.98 -17.86 4.89
CA CYS A 103 14.63 -17.73 4.40
C CYS A 103 13.70 -18.63 5.23
N ALA A 104 12.63 -18.04 5.76
CA ALA A 104 11.68 -18.77 6.60
C ALA A 104 10.91 -19.86 5.83
N ASP A 105 10.78 -19.73 4.51
CA ASP A 105 10.02 -20.67 3.69
C ASP A 105 10.90 -21.80 3.15
N CYS A 106 11.95 -21.45 2.40
CA CYS A 106 12.76 -22.44 1.70
C CYS A 106 14.06 -22.82 2.44
N GLY A 107 14.37 -22.15 3.55
CA GLY A 107 15.60 -22.40 4.31
C GLY A 107 16.89 -21.90 3.64
N THR A 108 16.82 -21.28 2.46
CA THR A 108 18.00 -20.72 1.78
C THR A 108 18.59 -19.57 2.58
N GLU A 109 19.91 -19.59 2.76
CA GLU A 109 20.61 -18.48 3.42
C GLU A 109 20.50 -17.20 2.58
N LEU A 110 20.06 -16.11 3.23
CA LEU A 110 19.98 -14.81 2.60
C LEU A 110 21.37 -14.22 2.44
N LEU A 111 21.59 -13.59 1.29
CA LEU A 111 22.85 -12.95 0.97
C LEU A 111 22.72 -11.44 1.20
N ARG A 112 23.59 -10.88 2.03
CA ARG A 112 23.70 -9.44 2.20
C ARG A 112 24.49 -8.85 1.04
N THR A 113 23.95 -7.81 0.43
CA THR A 113 24.57 -7.08 -0.70
C THR A 113 25.33 -5.83 -0.26
N SER A 114 25.18 -5.41 0.99
CA SER A 114 25.97 -4.37 1.62
C SER A 114 26.05 -4.58 3.13
N ARG A 115 26.92 -3.81 3.82
CA ARG A 115 26.99 -3.82 5.30
C ARG A 115 25.73 -3.26 5.98
N SER A 116 25.01 -2.37 5.31
CA SER A 116 23.76 -1.79 5.80
C SER A 116 22.51 -2.54 5.32
N TRP A 117 22.71 -3.64 4.60
CA TRP A 117 21.63 -4.47 4.08
C TRP A 117 20.74 -4.94 5.22
N LYS A 118 19.43 -4.91 4.95
CA LYS A 118 18.40 -5.48 5.81
C LYS A 118 17.60 -6.48 4.98
N PRO A 119 17.07 -7.54 5.60
CA PRO A 119 16.22 -8.48 4.90
C PRO A 119 15.00 -7.78 4.26
N PRO A 120 14.52 -8.23 3.10
CA PRO A 120 13.49 -7.52 2.31
C PRO A 120 12.12 -7.43 3.01
N ALA A 121 11.81 -8.32 3.95
CA ALA A 121 10.55 -8.34 4.66
C ALA A 121 10.52 -7.21 5.72
N ARG A 122 9.82 -6.11 5.40
CA ARG A 122 9.64 -4.97 6.31
C ARG A 122 8.71 -5.30 7.49
N TYR A 123 7.83 -6.28 7.30
CA TYR A 123 6.89 -6.81 8.29
C TYR A 123 6.77 -8.32 8.07
N GLY A 124 7.20 -9.14 9.04
CA GLY A 124 7.13 -10.60 8.97
C GLY A 124 8.50 -11.31 8.94
N PRO A 125 8.49 -12.65 8.86
CA PRO A 125 9.71 -13.45 8.82
C PRO A 125 10.51 -13.18 7.53
N PRO A 126 11.84 -13.32 7.56
CA PRO A 126 12.70 -13.00 6.42
C PRO A 126 12.48 -14.00 5.26
N LEU A 127 12.25 -13.48 4.05
CA LEU A 127 12.07 -14.28 2.82
C LEU A 127 13.17 -14.00 1.81
N CYS A 128 13.58 -15.01 1.05
CA CYS A 128 14.48 -14.82 -0.09
C CYS A 128 13.75 -14.13 -1.25
N PRO A 129 14.49 -13.51 -2.20
CA PRO A 129 13.88 -12.85 -3.36
C PRO A 129 12.88 -13.72 -4.12
N ASP A 130 13.16 -15.02 -4.28
CA ASP A 130 12.30 -15.95 -5.00
C ASP A 130 11.00 -16.23 -4.24
N CYS A 131 11.06 -16.55 -2.94
CA CYS A 131 9.88 -16.74 -2.10
C CYS A 131 9.04 -15.46 -2.00
N LEU A 132 9.71 -14.31 -1.88
CA LEU A 132 9.04 -13.00 -1.87
C LEU A 132 8.34 -12.70 -3.20
N SER A 133 8.94 -13.07 -4.33
CA SER A 133 8.33 -12.98 -5.66
C SER A 133 7.08 -13.84 -5.74
N LEU A 134 7.20 -15.13 -5.41
CA LEU A 134 6.09 -16.08 -5.43
C LEU A 134 4.92 -15.63 -4.55
N GLU A 135 5.20 -15.11 -3.36
CA GLU A 135 4.17 -14.59 -2.46
C GLU A 135 3.49 -13.34 -3.03
N ARG A 136 4.27 -12.40 -3.59
CA ARG A 136 3.73 -11.21 -4.27
C ARG A 136 2.89 -11.59 -5.49
N ASP A 137 3.31 -12.59 -6.26
CA ASP A 137 2.59 -13.09 -7.42
C ASP A 137 1.28 -13.77 -6.99
N ALA A 138 1.29 -14.55 -5.91
CA ALA A 138 0.09 -15.15 -5.33
C ALA A 138 -0.90 -14.10 -4.80
N ARG A 139 -0.42 -13.09 -4.05
CA ARG A 139 -1.27 -11.97 -3.59
C ARG A 139 -1.84 -11.17 -4.76
N SER A 140 -1.01 -10.88 -5.76
CA SER A 140 -1.44 -10.14 -6.95
C SER A 140 -2.49 -10.93 -7.73
N ARG A 141 -2.29 -12.24 -7.96
CA ARG A 141 -3.30 -13.12 -8.58
C ARG A 141 -4.62 -13.10 -7.81
N LYS A 142 -4.58 -13.29 -6.49
CA LYS A 142 -5.78 -13.24 -5.65
C LYS A 142 -6.51 -11.91 -5.76
N TRP A 143 -5.78 -10.80 -5.71
CA TRP A 143 -6.35 -9.47 -5.84
C TRP A 143 -6.96 -9.22 -7.23
N ARG A 144 -6.31 -9.68 -8.31
CA ARG A 144 -6.83 -9.59 -9.69
C ARG A 144 -8.16 -10.35 -9.83
N VAL A 145 -8.20 -11.60 -9.36
CA VAL A 145 -9.42 -12.42 -9.37
C VAL A 145 -10.55 -11.74 -8.60
N GLU A 146 -10.28 -11.20 -7.42
CA GLU A 146 -11.31 -10.51 -6.63
C GLU A 146 -11.80 -9.22 -7.31
N THR A 147 -10.92 -8.49 -7.98
CA THR A 147 -11.30 -7.30 -8.78
C THR A 147 -12.24 -7.68 -9.92
N MET A 148 -11.93 -8.75 -10.66
CA MET A 148 -12.80 -9.23 -11.75
C MET A 148 -14.16 -9.70 -11.23
N ARG A 149 -14.19 -10.45 -10.12
CA ARG A 149 -15.44 -10.85 -9.47
C ARG A 149 -16.27 -9.65 -9.04
N SER A 150 -15.62 -8.67 -8.39
CA SER A 150 -16.28 -7.45 -7.93
C SER A 150 -16.87 -6.65 -9.09
N ARG A 151 -16.20 -6.63 -10.24
CA ARG A 151 -16.69 -5.97 -11.45
C ARG A 151 -17.94 -6.65 -12.02
N ILE A 152 -17.97 -7.98 -12.10
CA ILE A 152 -19.18 -8.73 -12.53
C ILE A 152 -20.38 -8.37 -11.65
N VAL A 153 -20.16 -8.27 -10.34
CA VAL A 153 -21.20 -7.89 -9.39
C VAL A 153 -21.63 -6.44 -9.60
N ALA A 154 -20.69 -5.49 -9.66
CA ALA A 154 -20.97 -4.07 -9.81
C ALA A 154 -21.75 -3.76 -11.10
N GLU A 155 -21.33 -4.34 -12.23
CA GLU A 155 -21.93 -4.08 -13.56
C GLU A 155 -23.24 -4.84 -13.80
N ALA A 156 -23.62 -5.79 -12.94
CA ALA A 156 -24.87 -6.53 -13.06
C ALA A 156 -26.06 -5.56 -13.05
N ARG A 157 -27.06 -5.82 -13.90
CA ARG A 157 -28.19 -4.90 -14.09
C ARG A 157 -29.37 -5.29 -13.22
N VAL A 158 -29.71 -4.44 -12.26
CA VAL A 158 -30.95 -4.50 -11.49
C VAL A 158 -32.07 -4.00 -12.38
N GLN A 159 -33.03 -4.87 -12.67
CA GLN A 159 -34.16 -4.56 -13.53
C GLN A 159 -35.34 -4.08 -12.68
N ALA A 160 -35.82 -2.86 -12.94
CA ALA A 160 -37.05 -2.35 -12.33
C ALA A 160 -37.74 -1.34 -13.27
N ARG A 161 -38.98 -0.96 -12.95
CA ARG A 161 -39.74 0.00 -13.76
C ARG A 161 -39.05 1.37 -13.77
N ALA A 162 -39.09 2.07 -14.90
CA ALA A 162 -38.50 3.40 -15.04
C ALA A 162 -39.08 4.39 -14.03
N MET A 163 -40.38 4.30 -13.74
CA MET A 163 -41.04 5.11 -12.71
C MET A 163 -40.49 4.87 -11.30
N ASP A 164 -40.09 3.64 -10.97
CA ASP A 164 -39.55 3.28 -9.65
C ASP A 164 -38.15 3.90 -9.47
N TRP A 165 -37.30 3.81 -10.50
CA TRP A 165 -36.00 4.48 -10.51
C TRP A 165 -36.11 6.00 -10.46
N ARG A 166 -37.07 6.56 -11.21
CA ARG A 166 -37.36 7.99 -11.20
C ARG A 166 -37.79 8.47 -9.83
N ALA A 167 -38.72 7.78 -9.17
CA ALA A 167 -39.19 8.14 -7.85
C ALA A 167 -38.06 8.11 -6.80
N ALA A 168 -37.21 7.09 -6.82
CA ALA A 168 -36.04 7.02 -5.93
C ALA A 168 -35.04 8.17 -6.20
N ALA A 169 -34.78 8.50 -7.47
CA ALA A 169 -33.87 9.59 -7.84
C ALA A 169 -34.43 10.97 -7.46
N GLU A 170 -35.69 11.26 -7.75
CA GLU A 170 -36.33 12.52 -7.38
C GLU A 170 -36.39 12.71 -5.86
N LEU A 171 -36.61 11.63 -5.11
CA LEU A 171 -36.57 11.64 -3.66
C LEU A 171 -35.19 12.10 -3.15
N VAL A 172 -34.09 11.49 -3.61
CA VAL A 172 -32.73 11.90 -3.21
C VAL A 172 -32.43 13.34 -3.62
N LEU A 173 -32.84 13.75 -4.82
CA LEU A 173 -32.53 15.08 -5.35
C LEU A 173 -33.30 16.20 -4.64
N ALA A 174 -34.47 15.91 -4.08
CA ALA A 174 -35.26 16.86 -3.30
C ALA A 174 -34.61 17.25 -1.96
N PHE A 175 -33.68 16.43 -1.45
CA PHE A 175 -32.95 16.66 -0.21
C PHE A 175 -31.45 16.85 -0.49
N PRO A 176 -31.04 17.99 -1.07
CA PRO A 176 -29.63 18.24 -1.34
C PRO A 176 -28.80 18.23 -0.05
N PRO A 177 -27.52 17.81 -0.11
CA PRO A 177 -26.67 17.63 1.08
C PRO A 177 -26.35 18.94 1.83
N LEU A 178 -26.74 20.09 1.29
CA LEU A 178 -26.56 21.42 1.90
C LEU A 178 -27.24 21.56 3.28
N SER A 179 -28.18 20.67 3.61
CA SER A 179 -28.79 20.58 4.96
C SER A 179 -27.90 19.88 6.00
N GLN A 180 -26.81 19.23 5.57
CA GLN A 180 -25.95 18.43 6.42
C GLN A 180 -24.54 19.03 6.48
N LYS A 181 -23.88 18.95 7.65
CA LYS A 181 -22.52 19.47 7.90
C LYS A 181 -21.41 18.73 7.13
N VAL A 182 -21.74 18.05 6.03
CA VAL A 182 -20.88 17.16 5.26
C VAL A 182 -20.44 17.89 4.00
N SER A 183 -19.17 18.27 3.94
CA SER A 183 -18.57 18.85 2.73
C SER A 183 -18.34 17.77 1.68
N ARG A 184 -18.55 18.13 0.41
CA ARG A 184 -18.26 17.25 -0.74
C ARG A 184 -16.80 16.77 -0.71
N GLY A 185 -16.60 15.46 -0.87
CA GLY A 185 -15.25 14.86 -0.88
C GLY A 185 -14.56 14.77 0.48
N SER A 186 -15.21 15.18 1.56
CA SER A 186 -14.70 15.02 2.93
C SER A 186 -14.67 13.55 3.35
N THR A 187 -13.92 13.22 4.40
CA THR A 187 -13.93 11.87 4.99
C THR A 187 -15.33 11.43 5.41
N ALA A 188 -16.16 12.36 5.92
CA ALA A 188 -17.55 12.09 6.26
C ALA A 188 -18.37 11.74 5.01
N ASP A 189 -18.15 12.43 3.88
CA ASP A 189 -18.78 12.09 2.60
C ASP A 189 -18.29 10.72 2.06
N GLN A 190 -17.03 10.36 2.28
CA GLN A 190 -16.51 9.05 1.89
C GLN A 190 -17.11 7.89 2.71
N GLN A 191 -17.44 8.14 3.98
CA GLN A 191 -18.05 7.15 4.88
C GLN A 191 -19.56 7.09 4.72
N GLU A 192 -20.21 8.24 4.63
CA GLU A 192 -21.67 8.35 4.59
C GLU A 192 -22.22 8.32 3.16
N GLY A 193 -21.45 8.72 2.15
CA GLY A 193 -21.83 8.67 0.74
C GLY A 193 -22.88 9.70 0.31
N VAL A 194 -23.09 10.78 1.09
CA VAL A 194 -24.22 11.70 0.89
C VAL A 194 -24.13 12.47 -0.43
N TRP A 195 -22.99 13.10 -0.74
CA TRP A 195 -22.81 13.79 -2.02
C TRP A 195 -22.70 12.82 -3.18
N ARG A 196 -21.99 11.70 -2.99
CA ARG A 196 -21.88 10.63 -4.00
C ARG A 196 -23.26 10.09 -4.40
N GLY A 197 -24.13 9.81 -3.43
CA GLY A 197 -25.49 9.36 -3.65
C GLY A 197 -26.35 10.38 -4.40
N TRP A 198 -26.24 11.66 -4.04
CA TRP A 198 -26.94 12.74 -4.74
C TRP A 198 -26.47 12.89 -6.20
N GLU A 199 -25.16 12.82 -6.45
CA GLU A 199 -24.62 12.89 -7.82
C GLU A 199 -25.02 11.67 -8.66
N ASN A 200 -25.01 10.48 -8.06
CA ASN A 200 -25.48 9.25 -8.68
C ASN A 200 -26.97 9.34 -9.05
N ALA A 201 -27.82 9.83 -8.14
CA ALA A 201 -29.24 10.07 -8.43
C ALA A 201 -29.45 11.02 -9.62
N ARG A 202 -28.62 12.08 -9.72
CA ARG A 202 -28.65 13.00 -10.86
C ARG A 202 -28.28 12.32 -12.18
N VAL A 203 -27.25 11.46 -12.17
CA VAL A 203 -26.83 10.69 -13.36
C VAL A 203 -27.93 9.73 -13.81
N ILE A 204 -28.51 8.96 -12.89
CA ILE A 204 -29.59 8.00 -13.18
C ILE A 204 -30.81 8.75 -13.75
N ARG A 205 -31.24 9.85 -13.12
CA ARG A 205 -32.36 10.67 -13.63
C ARG A 205 -32.09 11.17 -15.05
N ASN A 206 -30.92 11.72 -15.31
CA ASN A 206 -30.56 12.24 -16.63
C ASN A 206 -30.54 11.12 -17.68
N ARG A 207 -30.08 9.91 -17.31
CA ARG A 207 -30.10 8.72 -18.18
C ARG A 207 -31.53 8.32 -18.54
N LEU A 208 -32.43 8.26 -17.54
CA LEU A 208 -33.85 7.94 -17.75
C LEU A 208 -34.54 8.95 -18.68
N ILE A 209 -34.26 10.25 -18.51
CA ILE A 209 -34.78 11.31 -19.38
C ILE A 209 -34.27 11.16 -20.81
N ALA A 210 -32.96 10.96 -20.98
CA ALA A 210 -32.34 10.82 -22.30
C ALA A 210 -32.85 9.60 -23.08
N SER A 211 -33.21 8.53 -22.37
CA SER A 211 -33.75 7.31 -22.99
C SER A 211 -35.23 7.41 -23.42
N ALA A 212 -35.94 8.51 -23.12
CA ALA A 212 -37.36 8.73 -23.45
C ALA A 212 -38.29 7.56 -23.05
N VAL A 213 -37.93 6.86 -21.97
CA VAL A 213 -38.56 5.62 -21.52
C VAL A 213 -39.94 5.90 -20.94
N ALA A 214 -40.94 5.09 -21.30
CA ALA A 214 -42.29 5.17 -20.76
C ALA A 214 -42.32 4.70 -19.29
N GLY A 215 -43.34 5.11 -18.53
CA GLY A 215 -43.39 4.88 -17.07
C GLY A 215 -43.27 3.41 -16.65
N ASP A 216 -43.85 2.50 -17.44
CA ASP A 216 -43.91 1.06 -17.15
C ASP A 216 -42.75 0.25 -17.75
N ASP A 217 -41.92 0.87 -18.59
CA ASP A 217 -40.78 0.19 -19.20
C ASP A 217 -39.77 -0.24 -18.14
N THR A 218 -39.18 -1.42 -18.32
CA THR A 218 -38.14 -1.93 -17.42
C THR A 218 -36.77 -1.40 -17.83
N VAL A 219 -36.05 -0.82 -16.87
CA VAL A 219 -34.71 -0.26 -17.07
C VAL A 219 -33.71 -0.93 -16.13
N GLY A 220 -32.57 -1.32 -16.70
CA GLY A 220 -31.45 -1.89 -15.98
C GLY A 220 -30.49 -0.80 -15.46
N VAL A 221 -30.39 -0.67 -14.14
CA VAL A 221 -29.35 0.15 -13.47
C VAL A 221 -28.27 -0.79 -12.93
N ALA A 222 -26.99 -0.40 -13.02
CA ALA A 222 -25.91 -1.23 -12.48
C ALA A 222 -26.07 -1.40 -10.97
N VAL A 223 -25.69 -2.56 -10.41
CA VAL A 223 -25.89 -2.88 -8.98
C VAL A 223 -25.21 -1.85 -8.08
N ASP A 224 -24.02 -1.38 -8.44
CA ASP A 224 -23.29 -0.36 -7.68
C ASP A 224 -24.05 0.98 -7.61
N GLU A 225 -24.52 1.47 -8.77
CA GLU A 225 -25.33 2.67 -8.91
C GLU A 225 -26.69 2.51 -8.20
N ALA A 226 -27.34 1.35 -8.37
CA ALA A 226 -28.65 1.06 -7.79
C ALA A 226 -28.59 0.95 -6.26
N GLN A 227 -27.58 0.27 -5.73
CA GLN A 227 -27.37 0.14 -4.29
C GLN A 227 -27.13 1.51 -3.65
N LEU A 228 -26.22 2.30 -4.22
CA LEU A 228 -25.94 3.65 -3.72
C LEU A 228 -27.18 4.55 -3.76
N LEU A 229 -27.98 4.48 -4.84
CA LEU A 229 -29.23 5.23 -4.95
C LEU A 229 -30.23 4.81 -3.87
N VAL A 230 -30.49 3.51 -3.72
CA VAL A 230 -31.52 2.99 -2.80
C VAL A 230 -31.12 3.23 -1.34
N GLU A 231 -29.86 3.02 -0.97
CA GLU A 231 -29.37 3.28 0.38
C GLU A 231 -29.48 4.77 0.74
N THR A 232 -29.15 5.66 -0.21
CA THR A 232 -29.30 7.10 -0.02
C THR A 232 -30.77 7.49 0.07
N ALA A 233 -31.62 6.93 -0.79
CA ALA A 233 -33.06 7.19 -0.81
C ALA A 233 -33.74 6.75 0.50
N LEU A 234 -33.40 5.57 1.03
CA LEU A 234 -33.88 5.09 2.33
C LEU A 234 -33.48 6.03 3.46
N ARG A 235 -32.26 6.56 3.43
CA ARG A 235 -31.78 7.49 4.47
C ARG A 235 -32.56 8.80 4.47
N VAL A 236 -32.91 9.35 3.31
CA VAL A 236 -33.61 10.64 3.20
C VAL A 236 -35.13 10.51 3.34
N ALA A 237 -35.70 9.33 3.07
CA ALA A 237 -37.15 9.09 3.16
C ALA A 237 -37.71 9.39 4.56
N ASP A 238 -36.90 9.20 5.60
CA ASP A 238 -37.30 9.42 6.99
C ASP A 238 -37.11 10.87 7.46
N TRP A 239 -36.50 11.76 6.66
CA TRP A 239 -36.22 13.14 7.08
C TRP A 239 -37.47 14.01 7.08
N ASP A 240 -38.34 13.85 6.09
CA ASP A 240 -39.61 14.55 5.98
C ASP A 240 -40.62 13.66 5.25
N THR A 241 -41.46 12.98 6.03
CA THR A 241 -42.42 12.00 5.52
C THR A 241 -43.56 12.63 4.71
N ALA A 242 -43.94 13.88 5.01
CA ALA A 242 -44.97 14.60 4.27
C ALA A 242 -44.43 14.98 2.88
N ARG A 243 -43.26 15.61 2.85
CA ARG A 243 -42.60 15.97 1.59
C ARG A 243 -42.22 14.76 0.74
N THR A 244 -41.79 13.68 1.37
CA THR A 244 -41.51 12.40 0.69
C THR A 244 -42.76 11.86 -0.01
N ARG A 245 -43.92 11.93 0.63
CA ARG A 245 -45.20 11.54 0.02
C ARG A 245 -45.52 12.42 -1.19
N ASP A 246 -45.41 13.74 -1.05
CA ASP A 246 -45.71 14.69 -2.13
C ASP A 246 -44.83 14.50 -3.37
N ILE A 247 -43.63 13.93 -3.21
CA ILE A 247 -42.71 13.63 -4.32
C ILE A 247 -43.04 12.27 -4.97
N VAL A 248 -43.24 11.23 -4.16
CA VAL A 248 -43.32 9.85 -4.65
C VAL A 248 -44.73 9.46 -5.11
N ASP A 249 -45.76 9.95 -4.42
CA ASP A 249 -47.16 9.59 -4.68
C ASP A 249 -47.60 9.95 -6.12
N PRO A 250 -47.29 11.14 -6.67
CA PRO A 250 -47.65 11.48 -8.05
C PRO A 250 -46.95 10.63 -9.12
N ILE A 251 -45.84 9.97 -8.76
CA ILE A 251 -45.05 9.17 -9.70
C ILE A 251 -45.51 7.72 -9.69
N THR A 252 -45.68 7.13 -8.50
CA THR A 252 -45.87 5.67 -8.33
C THR A 252 -47.18 5.28 -7.70
N HIS A 253 -47.90 6.21 -7.05
CA HIS A 253 -49.11 5.94 -6.25
C HIS A 253 -48.88 4.89 -5.14
N GLU A 254 -47.61 4.70 -4.73
CA GLU A 254 -47.17 3.74 -3.72
C GLU A 254 -46.43 4.48 -2.59
N PRO A 255 -46.54 4.04 -1.32
CA PRO A 255 -45.72 4.58 -0.25
C PRO A 255 -44.21 4.41 -0.52
N ALA A 256 -43.43 5.47 -0.29
CA ALA A 256 -41.99 5.49 -0.55
C ALA A 256 -41.23 4.32 0.11
N LEU A 257 -41.57 3.96 1.34
CA LEU A 257 -40.93 2.84 2.03
C LEU A 257 -41.18 1.49 1.36
N ALA A 258 -42.39 1.27 0.82
CA ALA A 258 -42.74 0.03 0.13
C ALA A 258 -41.96 -0.10 -1.20
N LEU A 259 -41.93 1.00 -1.97
CA LEU A 259 -41.13 1.13 -3.19
C LEU A 259 -39.64 0.84 -2.93
N LEU A 260 -39.03 1.54 -1.96
CA LEU A 260 -37.60 1.41 -1.67
C LEU A 260 -37.24 0.04 -1.09
N THR A 261 -38.13 -0.56 -0.30
CA THR A 261 -37.94 -1.94 0.20
C THR A 261 -37.96 -2.95 -0.94
N ARG A 262 -38.86 -2.80 -1.92
CA ARG A 262 -38.89 -3.63 -3.12
C ARG A 262 -37.59 -3.47 -3.92
N LEU A 263 -37.18 -2.25 -4.24
CA LEU A 263 -35.94 -1.99 -4.95
C LEU A 263 -34.71 -2.55 -4.23
N ASN A 264 -34.62 -2.38 -2.91
CA ASN A 264 -33.52 -2.94 -2.11
C ASN A 264 -33.48 -4.47 -2.19
N ARG A 265 -34.65 -5.13 -2.22
CA ARG A 265 -34.73 -6.59 -2.41
C ARG A 265 -34.20 -7.01 -3.78
N GLU A 266 -34.59 -6.31 -4.84
CA GLU A 266 -34.12 -6.57 -6.21
C GLU A 266 -32.61 -6.34 -6.35
N VAL A 267 -32.07 -5.27 -5.74
CA VAL A 267 -30.64 -5.00 -5.69
C VAL A 267 -29.91 -6.17 -5.01
N ARG A 268 -30.36 -6.61 -3.84
CA ARG A 268 -29.74 -7.71 -3.09
C ARG A 268 -29.82 -9.04 -3.85
N ALA A 269 -30.97 -9.35 -4.43
CA ALA A 269 -31.16 -10.57 -5.22
C ALA A 269 -30.24 -10.58 -6.45
N THR A 270 -30.16 -9.46 -7.17
CA THR A 270 -29.29 -9.32 -8.34
C THR A 270 -27.82 -9.40 -7.96
N ALA A 271 -27.42 -8.73 -6.88
CA ALA A 271 -26.05 -8.76 -6.38
C ALA A 271 -25.63 -10.18 -5.95
N GLN A 272 -26.52 -10.91 -5.26
CA GLN A 272 -26.27 -12.30 -4.86
C GLN A 272 -26.14 -13.23 -6.07
N ALA A 273 -27.07 -13.15 -7.03
CA ALA A 273 -26.99 -13.94 -8.26
C ALA A 273 -25.75 -13.58 -9.10
N ALA A 274 -25.34 -12.31 -9.11
CA ALA A 274 -24.11 -11.89 -9.76
C ALA A 274 -22.86 -12.40 -9.02
N ARG A 275 -22.88 -12.46 -7.68
CA ARG A 275 -21.80 -13.04 -6.85
C ARG A 275 -21.63 -14.52 -7.18
N GLU A 276 -22.73 -15.27 -7.23
CA GLU A 276 -22.71 -16.69 -7.59
C GLU A 276 -22.16 -16.93 -9.00
N ARG A 277 -22.55 -16.10 -9.97
CA ARG A 277 -21.98 -16.13 -11.32
C ARG A 277 -20.50 -15.78 -11.35
N ALA A 278 -20.08 -14.77 -10.58
CA ALA A 278 -18.69 -14.35 -10.48
C ALA A 278 -17.81 -15.44 -9.85
N ASP A 279 -18.30 -16.09 -8.79
CA ASP A 279 -17.60 -17.18 -8.11
C ASP A 279 -17.54 -18.45 -8.99
N ALA A 280 -18.56 -18.70 -9.82
CA ALA A 280 -18.56 -19.78 -10.80
C ALA A 280 -17.62 -19.50 -11.99
N ALA A 281 -17.56 -18.26 -12.48
CA ALA A 281 -16.69 -17.85 -13.58
C ALA A 281 -15.21 -17.86 -13.15
N TYR A 282 -14.94 -17.41 -11.91
CA TYR A 282 -13.60 -17.33 -11.35
C TYR A 282 -13.54 -18.13 -10.06
N PRO A 283 -13.37 -19.46 -10.08
CA PRO A 283 -13.31 -20.29 -8.87
C PRO A 283 -12.03 -20.06 -8.04
N PRO A 284 -11.98 -20.55 -6.78
CA PRO A 284 -10.75 -20.52 -5.99
C PRO A 284 -9.59 -21.22 -6.71
N GLY A 285 -8.45 -20.53 -6.84
CA GLY A 285 -7.28 -21.03 -7.57
C GLY A 285 -7.29 -20.75 -9.07
N TYR A 286 -8.29 -20.02 -9.58
CA TYR A 286 -8.31 -19.57 -10.98
C TYR A 286 -7.07 -18.70 -11.31
N GLU A 287 -6.46 -18.96 -12.46
CA GLU A 287 -5.36 -18.18 -13.00
C GLU A 287 -5.87 -17.34 -14.18
N PRO A 288 -5.91 -16.01 -14.06
CA PRO A 288 -6.33 -15.12 -15.14
C PRO A 288 -5.41 -15.22 -16.34
N THR A 289 -5.97 -15.13 -17.53
CA THR A 289 -5.19 -14.95 -18.77
C THR A 289 -4.69 -13.51 -18.90
N GLU A 290 -3.60 -13.27 -19.64
CA GLU A 290 -3.06 -11.91 -19.86
C GLU A 290 -4.07 -10.94 -20.48
N ASP A 291 -4.98 -11.46 -21.31
CA ASP A 291 -6.06 -10.69 -21.94
C ASP A 291 -7.12 -10.27 -20.90
N GLU A 292 -7.55 -11.18 -20.02
CA GLU A 292 -8.48 -10.87 -18.92
C GLU A 292 -7.87 -9.87 -17.93
N GLU A 293 -6.57 -9.99 -17.64
CA GLU A 293 -5.85 -9.01 -16.82
C GLU A 293 -5.85 -7.63 -17.48
N SER A 294 -5.54 -7.58 -18.77
CA SER A 294 -5.56 -6.33 -19.54
C SER A 294 -6.94 -5.68 -19.57
N GLU A 295 -8.01 -6.46 -19.69
CA GLU A 295 -9.38 -5.95 -19.67
C GLU A 295 -9.83 -5.46 -18.29
N ALA A 296 -9.38 -6.12 -17.21
CA ALA A 296 -9.61 -5.66 -15.85
C ALA A 296 -9.02 -4.26 -15.58
N TRP A 297 -7.88 -3.93 -16.20
CA TRP A 297 -7.21 -2.63 -16.05
C TRP A 297 -7.71 -1.53 -17.00
N ARG A 298 -8.33 -1.87 -18.14
CA ARG A 298 -8.88 -0.88 -19.09
C ARG A 298 -10.23 -0.27 -18.66
N GLY A 299 -10.82 -0.77 -17.56
CA GLY A 299 -12.23 -0.54 -17.21
C GLY A 299 -12.57 0.62 -16.25
N THR A 300 -11.67 1.55 -15.94
CA THR A 300 -11.98 2.68 -15.02
C THR A 300 -12.24 4.02 -15.70
N GLY A 301 -12.28 4.07 -17.03
CA GLY A 301 -12.51 5.29 -17.80
C GLY A 301 -13.81 5.26 -18.59
N ARG A 302 -14.97 5.29 -17.93
CA ARG A 302 -16.25 5.69 -18.54
C ARG A 302 -17.08 6.51 -17.56
#